data_AF-A0A522YUK9-F1
#
_entry.id   AF-A0A522YUK9-F1
#
_cell.length_a   1.000
_cell.length_b   1.000
_cell.length_c   1.000
_cell.angle_alpha   90.00
_cell.angle_beta   90.00
_cell.angle_gamma   90.00
#
_symmetry.space_group_name_H-M   'P 1'
#
loop_
_entity.id
_entity.type
_entity.pdbx_description
1 polymer ?
#
loop_
_entity_poly.entity_id
_entity_poly.type
_entity_poly.pdbx_seq_one_letter_code
_entity_poly.pdbx_strand_id
1 'polypeptide(L)'
;MSPCPKCARQNADDALYCDQCRTAVSPDVPAAVQEDPCPACGGEVREVPSILALCSDCGIALGEGAGEGAAAPEKAPGAPPAPAPAAPEAPGEKAACPVCGEGNAAGAPLCAGCGIGFGKSRGARTCPKCEAEASGDQCGCGAILTLAKLLDYVSPSVRVVCSVCKQPFTVDRGECSDCGGETLPADGLRGLASERR
;
A
#
# COMPACT_ATOMS: atom_id res chain seq x y z
N MET A 1 30.17 28.91 2.08
CA MET A 1 29.48 27.71 1.58
C MET A 1 29.19 26.83 2.77
N SER A 2 27.94 26.37 2.93
CA SER A 2 27.50 25.60 4.10
C SER A 2 27.42 24.10 3.77
N PRO A 3 28.09 23.22 4.54
CA PRO A 3 28.04 21.78 4.29
C PRO A 3 26.69 21.19 4.74
N CYS A 4 26.15 20.30 3.93
CA CYS A 4 24.93 19.57 4.27
C CYS A 4 25.18 18.62 5.45
N PRO A 5 24.35 18.63 6.51
CA PRO A 5 24.53 17.73 7.65
C PRO A 5 24.32 16.25 7.31
N LYS A 6 23.50 15.93 6.30
CA LYS A 6 23.20 14.55 5.87
C LYS A 6 24.23 13.94 4.93
N CYS A 7 24.69 14.67 3.91
CA CYS A 7 25.56 14.15 2.86
C CYS A 7 26.92 14.86 2.71
N ALA A 8 27.23 15.83 3.57
CA ALA A 8 28.46 16.62 3.56
C ALA A 8 28.76 17.45 2.28
N ARG A 9 27.82 17.51 1.32
CA ARG A 9 27.97 18.35 0.12
C ARG A 9 27.99 19.84 0.48
N GLN A 10 28.84 20.62 -0.19
CA GLN A 10 28.88 22.07 -0.05
C GLN A 10 27.74 22.72 -0.84
N ASN A 11 26.98 23.59 -0.18
CA ASN A 11 25.90 24.38 -0.78
C ASN A 11 26.23 25.88 -0.69
N ALA A 12 25.53 26.71 -1.46
CA ALA A 12 25.65 28.17 -1.35
C ALA A 12 25.30 28.64 0.07
N ASP A 13 25.88 29.75 0.53
CA ASP A 13 25.65 30.27 1.89
C ASP A 13 24.19 30.68 2.14
N ASP A 14 23.47 31.06 1.08
CA ASP A 14 22.04 31.39 1.09
C ASP A 14 21.12 30.18 0.82
N ALA A 15 21.68 28.99 0.57
CA ALA A 15 20.87 27.81 0.30
C ALA A 15 20.12 27.37 1.57
N LEU A 16 18.79 27.26 1.46
CA LEU A 16 17.94 26.74 2.54
C LEU A 16 17.94 25.20 2.60
N TYR A 17 18.12 24.55 1.44
CA TYR A 17 18.11 23.09 1.30
C TYR A 17 19.29 22.61 0.44
N CYS A 18 19.77 21.40 0.71
CA CYS A 18 20.84 20.80 -0.07
C CYS A 18 20.36 20.47 -1.50
N ASP A 19 21.12 20.88 -2.52
CA ASP A 19 20.78 20.61 -3.92
C ASP A 19 20.79 19.11 -4.28
N GLN A 20 21.52 18.29 -3.52
CA GLN A 20 21.63 16.85 -3.76
C GLN A 20 20.56 16.04 -3.02
N CYS A 21 20.45 16.21 -1.71
CA CYS A 21 19.60 15.36 -0.87
C CYS A 21 18.39 16.09 -0.27
N ARG A 22 18.21 17.38 -0.59
CA ARG A 22 17.10 18.24 -0.15
C ARG A 22 16.96 18.46 1.36
N THR A 23 17.91 17.98 2.16
CA THR A 23 17.95 18.24 3.61
C THR A 23 18.19 19.72 3.89
N ALA A 24 17.51 20.27 4.90
CA ALA A 24 17.72 21.63 5.35
C ALA A 24 19.18 21.85 5.78
N VAL A 25 19.79 22.91 5.27
CA VAL A 25 21.18 23.30 5.57
C VAL A 25 21.27 24.46 6.56
N SER A 26 20.17 25.18 6.77
CA SER A 26 20.10 26.30 7.71
C SER A 26 19.25 25.95 8.93
N PRO A 27 19.72 26.23 10.16
CA PRO A 27 19.02 25.91 11.41
C PRO A 27 17.79 26.79 11.69
N ASP A 28 17.63 27.90 10.96
CA ASP A 28 16.54 28.87 11.13
C ASP A 28 15.29 28.55 10.28
N VAL A 29 15.36 27.53 9.42
CA VAL A 29 14.19 27.07 8.66
C VAL A 29 13.38 26.16 9.59
N PRO A 30 12.16 26.55 10.02
CA PRO A 30 11.31 25.65 10.77
C PRO A 30 11.08 24.42 9.89
N ALA A 31 11.55 23.27 10.37
CA ALA A 31 11.32 22.00 9.73
C ALA A 31 9.82 21.72 9.86
N ALA A 32 9.01 22.25 8.94
CA ALA A 32 7.65 21.81 8.72
C ALA A 32 7.74 20.45 8.04
N VAL A 33 8.15 19.45 8.83
CA VAL A 33 8.13 18.05 8.43
C VAL A 33 6.69 17.63 8.65
N GLN A 34 5.91 17.51 7.58
CA GLN A 34 4.77 16.60 7.64
C GLN A 34 5.38 15.19 7.70
N GLU A 35 5.52 14.67 8.92
CA GLU A 35 5.91 13.28 9.20
C GLU A 35 4.77 12.30 8.90
N ASP A 36 3.62 12.80 8.46
CA ASP A 36 2.44 11.99 8.22
C ASP A 36 2.50 11.30 6.85
N PRO A 37 2.23 9.98 6.78
CA PRO A 37 2.07 9.31 5.51
C PRO A 37 0.91 9.94 4.72
N CYS A 38 1.00 9.98 3.39
CA CYS A 38 -0.04 10.55 2.56
C CYS A 38 -1.42 9.97 2.95
N PRO A 39 -2.41 10.78 3.36
CA PRO A 39 -3.68 10.27 3.89
C PRO A 39 -4.52 9.50 2.84
N ALA A 40 -4.19 9.66 1.56
CA ALA A 40 -4.87 8.98 0.47
C ALA A 40 -4.28 7.60 0.14
N CYS A 41 -2.97 7.39 0.29
CA CYS A 41 -2.32 6.13 -0.13
C CYS A 41 -1.38 5.51 0.91
N GLY A 42 -1.16 6.17 2.05
CA GLY A 42 -0.19 5.78 3.07
C GLY A 42 1.27 5.87 2.61
N GLY A 43 1.54 6.47 1.43
CA GLY A 43 2.87 6.59 0.85
C GLY A 43 3.74 7.62 1.58
N GLU A 44 5.06 7.43 1.52
CA GLU A 44 6.02 8.38 2.06
C GLU A 44 5.91 9.71 1.32
N VAL A 45 5.56 10.76 2.04
CA VAL A 45 5.65 12.12 1.54
C VAL A 45 7.14 12.45 1.49
N ARG A 46 7.66 12.77 0.31
CA ARG A 46 9.04 13.27 0.23
C ARG A 46 9.17 14.50 1.14
N GLU A 47 10.26 14.58 1.88
CA GLU A 47 10.65 15.77 2.66
C GLU A 47 10.77 16.98 1.71
N VAL A 48 9.66 17.65 1.41
CA VAL A 48 9.56 18.82 0.55
C VAL A 48 8.72 19.85 1.32
N PRO A 49 9.09 21.14 1.32
CA PRO A 49 8.29 22.17 1.98
C PRO A 49 6.81 22.07 1.59
N SER A 50 5.92 22.08 2.60
CA SER A 50 4.49 21.73 2.52
C SER A 50 3.73 22.38 1.36
N ILE A 51 4.14 23.57 0.92
CA ILE A 51 3.56 24.30 -0.22
C ILE A 51 3.74 23.61 -1.59
N LEU A 52 4.57 22.57 -1.71
CA LEU A 52 4.81 21.82 -2.94
C LEU A 52 4.86 20.30 -2.73
N ALA A 53 4.39 19.81 -1.57
CA ALA A 53 4.45 18.38 -1.26
C ALA A 53 3.46 17.62 -2.15
N LEU A 54 3.92 17.09 -3.29
CA LEU A 54 3.18 16.08 -4.05
C LEU A 54 3.57 14.69 -3.55
N CYS A 55 2.59 13.86 -3.26
CA CYS A 55 2.84 12.44 -3.04
C CYS A 55 3.40 11.84 -4.34
N SER A 56 4.57 11.23 -4.26
CA SER A 56 5.24 10.66 -5.43
C SER A 56 4.56 9.40 -5.97
N ASP A 57 3.73 8.75 -5.14
CA ASP A 57 3.03 7.51 -5.48
C ASP A 57 1.64 7.76 -6.05
N CYS A 58 0.86 8.69 -5.49
CA CYS A 58 -0.50 8.98 -5.95
C CYS A 58 -0.67 10.32 -6.67
N GLY A 59 0.37 11.17 -6.70
CA GLY A 59 0.36 12.47 -7.39
C GLY A 59 -0.47 13.56 -6.70
N ILE A 60 -0.96 13.34 -5.49
CA ILE A 60 -1.80 14.30 -4.76
C ILE A 60 -0.94 15.36 -4.07
N ALA A 61 -1.30 16.64 -4.22
CA ALA A 61 -0.68 17.74 -3.48
C ALA A 61 -1.19 17.79 -2.03
N LEU A 62 -0.27 17.90 -1.08
CA LEU A 62 -0.47 17.80 0.38
C LEU A 62 -0.24 19.15 1.10
N GLY A 63 -0.40 20.25 0.37
CA GLY A 63 -0.31 21.59 0.94
C GLY A 63 -1.49 21.94 1.84
N GLU A 64 -1.20 22.39 3.05
CA GLU A 64 -2.15 22.86 4.06
C GLU A 64 -3.10 23.94 3.52
N GLY A 65 -4.40 23.67 3.66
CA GLY A 65 -5.45 24.64 3.42
C GLY A 65 -6.82 24.00 3.18
N ALA A 66 -7.41 23.34 4.19
CA ALA A 66 -8.85 23.39 4.48
C ALA A 66 -9.28 22.51 5.69
N GLY A 67 -8.73 22.80 6.86
CA GLY A 67 -9.47 22.79 8.14
C GLY A 67 -9.06 24.10 8.83
N GLU A 68 -9.90 24.99 9.35
CA GLU A 68 -11.08 24.81 10.19
C GLU A 68 -12.08 25.98 10.03
N GLY A 69 -13.37 25.69 10.26
CA GLY A 69 -14.17 26.35 11.30
C GLY A 69 -14.60 27.83 11.17
N ALA A 70 -15.93 28.01 11.21
CA ALA A 70 -16.70 29.17 11.71
C ALA A 70 -16.87 30.40 10.80
N ALA A 71 -18.07 30.53 10.21
CA ALA A 71 -19.09 31.49 10.64
C ALA A 71 -20.27 31.47 9.66
N ALA A 72 -21.50 31.43 10.19
CA ALA A 72 -22.68 31.82 9.42
C ALA A 72 -22.53 33.28 8.96
N PRO A 73 -22.92 33.58 7.72
CA PRO A 73 -23.95 34.61 7.57
C PRO A 73 -25.03 34.19 6.57
N GLU A 74 -26.27 34.46 6.94
CA GLU A 74 -27.40 34.56 6.01
C GLU A 74 -27.05 35.48 4.83
N LYS A 75 -27.18 34.96 3.60
CA LYS A 75 -28.19 35.36 2.60
C LYS A 75 -27.82 34.86 1.21
N ALA A 76 -28.77 34.16 0.58
CA ALA A 76 -28.89 33.98 -0.87
C ALA A 76 -28.88 35.34 -1.61
N PRO A 77 -28.68 35.43 -2.94
CA PRO A 77 -28.82 34.37 -3.96
C PRO A 77 -27.71 34.32 -5.03
N GLY A 78 -27.63 33.19 -5.73
CA GLY A 78 -26.85 33.07 -6.96
C GLY A 78 -26.36 31.64 -7.17
N ALA A 79 -27.23 30.78 -7.72
CA ALA A 79 -26.88 29.40 -8.05
C ALA A 79 -25.91 29.37 -9.25
N PRO A 80 -24.70 28.79 -9.10
CA PRO A 80 -23.98 28.23 -10.24
C PRO A 80 -24.51 26.82 -10.55
N PRO A 81 -24.38 26.37 -11.81
CA PRO A 81 -25.01 25.14 -12.30
C PRO A 81 -24.50 23.90 -11.55
N ALA A 82 -25.42 22.97 -11.31
CA ALA A 82 -25.15 21.68 -10.68
C ALA A 82 -24.01 20.92 -11.40
N PRO A 83 -23.12 20.23 -10.66
CA PRO A 83 -22.15 19.33 -11.27
C PRO A 83 -22.91 18.21 -11.98
N ALA A 84 -22.57 17.99 -13.25
CA ALA A 84 -23.08 16.88 -14.03
C ALA A 84 -22.80 15.54 -13.30
N PRO A 85 -23.70 14.54 -13.42
CA PRO A 85 -23.43 13.22 -12.87
C PRO A 85 -22.11 12.69 -13.45
N ALA A 86 -21.23 12.26 -12.57
CA ALA A 86 -19.96 11.63 -12.94
C ALA A 86 -20.24 10.53 -13.96
N ALA A 87 -19.55 10.63 -15.10
CA ALA A 87 -19.59 9.60 -16.13
C ALA A 87 -19.20 8.24 -15.50
N PRO A 88 -19.80 7.12 -15.94
CA PRO A 88 -19.41 5.80 -15.47
C PRO A 88 -17.92 5.61 -15.73
N GLU A 89 -17.17 5.32 -14.66
CA GLU A 89 -15.75 4.97 -14.74
C GLU A 89 -15.59 3.88 -15.80
N ALA A 90 -14.68 4.12 -16.74
CA ALA A 90 -14.32 3.13 -17.74
C ALA A 90 -14.00 1.79 -17.04
N PRO A 91 -14.38 0.64 -17.61
CA PRO A 91 -14.14 -0.66 -16.98
C PRO A 91 -12.64 -0.85 -16.75
N GLY A 92 -12.20 -0.56 -15.53
CA GLY A 92 -10.83 -0.82 -15.09
C GLY A 92 -10.56 -2.31 -15.28
N GLU A 93 -9.44 -2.62 -15.91
CA GLU A 93 -9.03 -4.00 -16.19
C GLU A 93 -9.01 -4.79 -14.87
N LYS A 94 -9.86 -5.83 -14.77
CA LYS A 94 -9.93 -6.66 -13.56
C LYS A 94 -8.86 -7.75 -13.65
N ALA A 95 -8.06 -7.89 -12.60
CA ALA A 95 -7.07 -8.95 -12.47
C ALA A 95 -7.60 -10.06 -11.54
N ALA A 96 -7.52 -11.31 -11.98
CA ALA A 96 -7.90 -12.45 -11.16
C ALA A 96 -6.84 -12.74 -10.09
N CYS A 97 -7.28 -13.03 -8.86
CA CYS A 97 -6.38 -13.44 -7.79
C CYS A 97 -5.78 -14.82 -8.11
N PRO A 98 -4.45 -14.98 -8.10
CA PRO A 98 -3.82 -16.27 -8.41
C PRO A 98 -4.01 -17.33 -7.32
N VAL A 99 -4.59 -16.96 -6.18
CA VAL A 99 -4.88 -17.88 -5.07
C VAL A 99 -6.31 -18.38 -5.14
N CYS A 100 -7.30 -17.48 -5.23
CA CYS A 100 -8.71 -17.84 -5.11
C CYS A 100 -9.56 -17.52 -6.34
N GLY A 101 -8.98 -16.98 -7.41
CA GLY A 101 -9.68 -16.65 -8.65
C GLY A 101 -10.53 -15.38 -8.61
N GLU A 102 -10.68 -14.74 -7.44
CA GLU A 102 -11.51 -13.54 -7.27
C GLU A 102 -11.06 -12.39 -8.18
N GLY A 103 -12.01 -11.67 -8.77
CA GLY A 103 -11.72 -10.53 -9.63
C GLY A 103 -11.42 -9.27 -8.81
N ASN A 104 -10.22 -8.71 -8.96
CA ASN A 104 -9.79 -7.52 -8.23
C ASN A 104 -9.58 -6.35 -9.18
N ALA A 105 -9.76 -5.13 -8.69
CA ALA A 105 -9.41 -3.93 -9.43
C ALA A 105 -7.90 -3.93 -9.76
N ALA A 106 -7.53 -3.38 -10.93
CA ALA A 106 -6.13 -3.15 -11.27
C ALA A 106 -5.42 -2.37 -10.14
N GLY A 107 -4.31 -2.91 -9.64
CA GLY A 107 -3.53 -2.28 -8.57
C GLY A 107 -4.09 -2.43 -7.16
N ALA A 108 -5.12 -3.25 -6.94
CA ALA A 108 -5.58 -3.56 -5.58
C ALA A 108 -4.40 -4.07 -4.72
N PRO A 109 -4.24 -3.61 -3.46
CA PRO A 109 -3.13 -4.07 -2.61
C PRO A 109 -3.38 -5.48 -2.03
N LEU A 110 -4.64 -5.89 -1.99
CA LEU A 110 -5.16 -7.08 -1.32
C LEU A 110 -6.23 -7.72 -2.21
N CYS A 111 -6.33 -9.04 -2.13
CA CYS A 111 -7.46 -9.76 -2.69
C CYS A 111 -8.71 -9.55 -1.83
N ALA A 112 -9.81 -9.10 -2.43
CA ALA A 112 -11.08 -8.90 -1.70
C ALA A 112 -11.67 -10.23 -1.16
N GLY A 113 -11.53 -11.33 -1.90
CA GLY A 113 -12.06 -12.63 -1.49
C GLY A 113 -11.26 -13.34 -0.40
N CYS A 114 -9.94 -13.48 -0.58
CA CYS A 114 -9.11 -14.29 0.34
C CYS A 114 -8.15 -13.47 1.21
N GLY A 115 -8.11 -12.14 1.07
CA GLY A 115 -7.30 -11.26 1.90
C GLY A 115 -5.78 -11.31 1.68
N ILE A 116 -5.29 -12.10 0.70
CA ILE A 116 -3.85 -12.14 0.42
C ILE A 116 -3.38 -10.81 -0.17
N GLY A 117 -2.27 -10.28 0.31
CA GLY A 117 -1.64 -9.12 -0.31
C GLY A 117 -0.88 -9.48 -1.57
N PHE A 118 -1.09 -8.73 -2.64
CA PHE A 118 -0.37 -8.92 -3.90
C PHE A 118 1.06 -8.36 -3.84
N GLY A 119 1.30 -7.33 -3.02
CA GLY A 119 2.61 -6.75 -2.75
C GLY A 119 3.21 -7.16 -1.40
N LYS A 120 4.45 -6.70 -1.13
CA LYS A 120 5.10 -6.81 0.19
C LYS A 120 4.25 -6.10 1.25
N SER A 121 4.07 -6.71 2.42
CA SER A 121 3.38 -6.05 3.55
C SER A 121 4.16 -4.81 3.97
N ARG A 122 3.49 -3.65 4.03
CA ARG A 122 4.06 -2.38 4.55
C ARG A 122 3.29 -1.82 5.76
N GLY A 123 2.36 -2.60 6.32
CA GLY A 123 1.54 -2.23 7.47
C GLY A 123 0.99 -3.46 8.17
N ALA A 124 0.43 -3.25 9.36
CA ALA A 124 -0.22 -4.31 10.12
C ALA A 124 -1.44 -4.86 9.35
N ARG A 125 -1.59 -6.18 9.39
CA ARG A 125 -2.69 -6.90 8.74
C ARG A 125 -3.32 -7.87 9.71
N THR A 126 -4.64 -7.93 9.69
CA THR A 126 -5.40 -8.92 10.45
C THR A 126 -5.24 -10.29 9.80
N CYS A 127 -4.81 -11.27 10.58
CA CYS A 127 -4.69 -12.64 10.11
C CYS A 127 -6.07 -13.28 9.91
N PRO A 128 -6.39 -13.85 8.73
CA PRO A 128 -7.68 -14.50 8.50
C PRO A 128 -7.85 -15.82 9.28
N LYS A 129 -6.78 -16.38 9.85
CA LYS A 129 -6.82 -17.63 10.65
C LYS A 129 -7.08 -17.38 12.14
N CYS A 130 -6.52 -16.31 12.71
CA CYS A 130 -6.50 -16.10 14.16
C CYS A 130 -6.80 -14.66 14.59
N GLU A 131 -7.11 -13.77 13.64
CA GLU A 131 -7.50 -12.37 13.86
C GLU A 131 -6.41 -11.49 14.49
N ALA A 132 -5.24 -12.04 14.82
CA ALA A 132 -4.11 -11.27 15.29
C ALA A 132 -3.56 -10.33 14.21
N GLU A 133 -3.15 -9.12 14.62
CA GLU A 133 -2.37 -8.23 13.77
C GLU A 133 -0.97 -8.79 13.53
N ALA A 134 -0.53 -8.74 12.28
CA ALA A 134 0.81 -9.10 11.88
C ALA A 134 1.39 -8.03 10.97
N SER A 135 2.60 -7.57 11.29
CA SER A 135 3.31 -6.51 10.56
C SER A 135 4.17 -7.04 9.40
N GLY A 136 3.97 -8.29 8.99
CA GLY A 136 4.83 -8.98 8.03
C GLY A 136 4.07 -9.79 6.99
N ASP A 137 4.82 -10.64 6.29
CA ASP A 137 4.27 -11.53 5.26
C ASP A 137 3.65 -12.82 5.84
N GLN A 138 3.85 -13.06 7.13
CA GLN A 138 3.37 -14.23 7.85
C GLN A 138 2.90 -13.83 9.25
N CYS A 139 1.80 -14.43 9.70
CA CYS A 139 1.31 -14.28 11.07
C CYS A 139 2.01 -15.26 12.02
N GLY A 140 2.05 -14.94 13.32
CA GLY A 140 2.58 -15.83 14.37
C GLY A 140 1.89 -17.20 14.44
N CYS A 141 0.65 -17.34 13.95
CA CYS A 141 -0.06 -18.62 13.84
C CYS A 141 0.34 -19.47 12.61
N GLY A 142 1.32 -19.01 11.83
CA GLY A 142 1.85 -19.64 10.63
C GLY A 142 1.19 -19.17 9.32
N ALA A 143 0.01 -18.54 9.37
CA ALA A 143 -0.72 -18.14 8.17
C ALA A 143 0.08 -17.17 7.27
N ILE A 144 0.08 -17.43 5.96
CA ILE A 144 0.80 -16.60 4.99
C ILE A 144 -0.13 -15.48 4.50
N LEU A 145 0.35 -14.24 4.54
CA LEU A 145 -0.44 -13.03 4.30
C LEU A 145 -0.11 -12.32 2.97
N THR A 146 1.00 -12.66 2.32
CA THR A 146 1.37 -12.10 1.01
C THR A 146 1.64 -13.18 -0.03
N LEU A 147 1.35 -12.82 -1.28
CA LEU A 147 1.64 -13.64 -2.44
C LEU A 147 3.14 -13.86 -2.58
N ALA A 148 3.96 -12.82 -2.34
CA ALA A 148 5.41 -12.93 -2.42
C ALA A 148 5.95 -14.07 -1.53
N LYS A 149 5.53 -14.10 -0.26
CA LYS A 149 5.93 -15.13 0.69
C LYS A 149 5.33 -16.50 0.38
N LEU A 150 4.08 -16.54 -0.11
CA LEU A 150 3.47 -17.80 -0.55
C LEU A 150 4.29 -18.44 -1.67
N LEU A 151 4.70 -17.66 -2.67
CA LEU A 151 5.49 -18.16 -3.79
C LEU A 151 6.88 -18.68 -3.38
N ASP A 152 7.47 -18.17 -2.30
CA ASP A 152 8.71 -18.73 -1.72
C ASP A 152 8.52 -20.16 -1.19
N TYR A 153 7.33 -20.50 -0.69
CA TYR A 153 7.00 -21.84 -0.18
C TYR A 153 6.42 -22.79 -1.23
N VAL A 154 5.94 -22.28 -2.34
CA VAL A 154 5.37 -23.10 -3.43
C VAL A 154 6.50 -23.79 -4.19
N SER A 155 6.80 -25.01 -3.76
CA SER A 155 7.73 -25.93 -4.44
C SER A 155 6.98 -26.89 -5.38
N PRO A 156 7.67 -27.64 -6.26
CA PRO A 156 7.04 -28.64 -7.13
C PRO A 156 6.23 -29.71 -6.37
N SER A 157 6.56 -29.94 -5.10
CA SER A 157 5.88 -30.89 -4.22
C SER A 157 4.56 -30.36 -3.67
N VAL A 158 4.34 -29.04 -3.66
CA VAL A 158 3.09 -28.44 -3.18
C VAL A 158 2.00 -28.70 -4.20
N ARG A 159 0.92 -29.38 -3.78
CA ARG A 159 -0.22 -29.73 -4.61
C ARG A 159 -1.37 -28.75 -4.46
N VAL A 160 -1.68 -28.37 -3.22
CA VAL A 160 -2.80 -27.48 -2.89
C VAL A 160 -2.40 -26.44 -1.85
N VAL A 161 -3.15 -25.36 -1.76
CA VAL A 161 -2.98 -24.28 -0.78
C VAL A 161 -4.34 -23.99 -0.13
N CYS A 162 -4.37 -23.83 1.19
CA CYS A 162 -5.62 -23.45 1.87
C CYS A 162 -6.08 -22.04 1.47
N SER A 163 -7.35 -21.88 1.12
CA SER A 163 -7.95 -20.59 0.74
C SER A 163 -8.04 -19.58 1.89
N VAL A 164 -7.95 -20.02 3.14
CA VAL A 164 -8.03 -19.17 4.35
C VAL A 164 -6.63 -18.80 4.84
N CYS A 165 -5.92 -19.78 5.41
CA CYS A 165 -4.62 -19.54 6.06
C CYS A 165 -3.43 -19.56 5.10
N LYS A 166 -3.67 -19.87 3.81
CA LYS A 166 -2.66 -19.91 2.74
C LYS A 166 -1.51 -20.88 3.01
N GLN A 167 -1.72 -21.88 3.87
CA GLN A 167 -0.74 -22.94 4.08
C GLN A 167 -0.65 -23.85 2.85
N PRO A 168 0.57 -24.15 2.37
CA PRO A 168 0.78 -25.11 1.29
C PRO A 168 0.77 -26.55 1.81
N PHE A 169 0.19 -27.46 1.04
CA PHE A 169 0.13 -28.89 1.34
C PHE A 169 0.60 -29.73 0.15
N THR A 170 1.25 -30.85 0.44
CA THR A 170 1.72 -31.82 -0.56
C THR A 170 0.66 -32.89 -0.90
N VAL A 171 -0.36 -33.02 -0.06
CA VAL A 171 -1.48 -33.96 -0.23
C VAL A 171 -2.77 -33.17 -0.24
N ASP A 172 -3.61 -33.42 -1.24
CA ASP A 172 -4.95 -32.85 -1.29
C ASP A 172 -5.91 -33.69 -0.44
N ARG A 173 -6.58 -33.03 0.51
CA ARG A 173 -7.62 -33.63 1.36
C ARG A 173 -8.97 -32.95 1.17
N GLY A 174 -9.08 -31.99 0.25
CA GLY A 174 -10.23 -31.08 0.10
C GLY A 174 -10.31 -29.98 1.17
N GLU A 175 -9.80 -30.25 2.38
CA GLU A 175 -9.83 -29.33 3.52
C GLU A 175 -8.47 -29.17 4.21
N CYS A 176 -8.27 -27.99 4.77
CA CYS A 176 -7.06 -27.62 5.49
C CYS A 176 -7.05 -28.24 6.88
N SER A 177 -6.04 -29.06 7.20
CA SER A 177 -5.91 -29.69 8.51
C SER A 177 -5.68 -28.71 9.66
N ASP A 178 -5.29 -27.47 9.37
CA ASP A 178 -5.02 -26.43 10.37
C ASP A 178 -6.24 -25.57 10.73
N CYS A 179 -7.14 -25.32 9.77
CA CYS A 179 -8.24 -24.36 9.96
C CYS A 179 -9.57 -24.79 9.35
N GLY A 180 -9.66 -26.00 8.77
CA GLY A 180 -10.87 -26.54 8.13
C GLY A 180 -11.29 -25.83 6.84
N GLY A 181 -10.52 -24.84 6.37
CA GLY A 181 -10.83 -24.11 5.14
C GLY A 181 -10.56 -24.93 3.89
N GLU A 182 -11.29 -24.66 2.81
CA GLU A 182 -11.13 -25.33 1.52
C GLU A 182 -9.68 -25.22 0.98
N THR A 183 -9.20 -26.27 0.32
CA THR A 183 -7.90 -26.27 -0.37
C THR A 183 -8.07 -26.07 -1.86
N LEU A 184 -7.22 -25.22 -2.43
CA LEU A 184 -7.24 -24.85 -3.85
C LEU A 184 -6.00 -25.42 -4.56
N PRO A 185 -6.10 -25.85 -5.84
CA PRO A 185 -4.96 -26.32 -6.61
C PRO A 185 -3.83 -25.29 -6.71
N ALA A 186 -2.59 -25.73 -6.51
CA ALA A 186 -1.42 -24.84 -6.54
C ALA A 186 -0.79 -24.69 -7.94
N ASP A 187 -1.38 -25.26 -8.99
CA ASP A 187 -0.84 -25.24 -10.37
C ASP A 187 -0.54 -23.82 -10.87
N GLY A 188 -1.49 -22.90 -10.74
CA GLY A 188 -1.31 -21.49 -11.11
C GLY A 188 -0.19 -20.82 -10.30
N LEU A 189 -0.11 -21.11 -9.00
CA LEU A 189 0.93 -20.58 -8.12
C LEU A 189 2.32 -21.13 -8.46
N ARG A 190 2.43 -22.39 -8.87
CA ARG A 190 3.70 -23.01 -9.30
C ARG A 190 4.23 -22.38 -10.58
N GLY A 191 3.34 -22.08 -11.53
CA GLY A 191 3.70 -21.32 -12.74
C GLY A 191 4.34 -19.99 -12.39
N LEU A 192 3.62 -19.19 -11.59
CA LEU A 192 4.08 -17.88 -11.12
C LEU A 192 5.38 -17.94 -10.30
N ALA A 193 5.54 -18.97 -9.46
CA ALA A 193 6.76 -19.13 -8.67
C ALA A 193 7.97 -19.46 -9.54
N SER A 194 7.76 -20.18 -10.65
CA SER A 194 8.82 -20.55 -11.60
C SER A 194 9.27 -19.37 -12.45
N GLU A 195 8.36 -18.46 -12.82
CA GLU A 195 8.67 -17.25 -13.59
C GLU A 195 9.50 -16.22 -12.82
N ARG A 196 9.58 -16.32 -11.48
CA ARG A 196 10.35 -15.41 -10.62
C ARG A 196 11.79 -15.84 -10.37
N ARG A 197 12.20 -17.04 -10.79
CA ARG A 197 13.54 -17.63 -10.54
C ARG A 197 14.42 -17.52 -11.77
#